data_AF-A0A4U8UIB0-F1
#
_entry.id   AF-A0A4U8UIB0-F1
#
_cell.length_a   1.000
_cell.length_b   1.000
_cell.length_c   1.000
_cell.angle_alpha   90.00
_cell.angle_beta   90.00
_cell.angle_gamma   90.00
#
_symmetry.space_group_name_H-M   'P 1'
#
loop_
_entity.id
_entity.type
_entity.pdbx_description
1 polymer ?
#
loop_
_entity_poly.entity_id
_entity_poly.type
_entity_poly.pdbx_seq_one_letter_code
_entity_poly.pdbx_strand_id
1 'polypeptide(L)'
;MNISKNAAIESFTNTDTIESKSCSGIFTAGANIKTLINKGNIISEGDNNLHAGVKLNEGTIESIINTGTIRGNNFGFAVSIGKFGKFSMQDGAIVIGKYSGIIVGNNQTLGELEISGANTRISGDDYGIWLNRGTKTEKVTVKDGARSKVALLVFLIIVER
;
A
#
# COMPACT_ATOMS: atom_id res chain seq x y z
N MET A 1 -5.83 4.96 12.94
CA MET A 1 -6.76 3.88 13.29
C MET A 1 -5.98 2.60 13.57
N ASN A 2 -6.17 1.98 14.73
CA ASN A 2 -5.55 0.69 15.07
C ASN A 2 -6.59 -0.42 14.94
N ILE A 3 -6.26 -1.47 14.19
CA ILE A 3 -7.10 -2.65 14.01
C ILE A 3 -6.45 -3.80 14.77
N SER A 4 -7.16 -4.25 15.80
CA SER A 4 -6.66 -5.19 16.80
C SER A 4 -6.29 -6.55 16.21
N LYS A 5 -5.37 -7.23 16.90
CA LYS A 5 -4.98 -8.62 16.59
C LYS A 5 -6.20 -9.53 16.50
N ASN A 6 -6.19 -10.45 15.54
CA ASN A 6 -7.25 -11.43 15.27
C ASN A 6 -8.61 -10.84 14.88
N ALA A 7 -8.73 -9.53 14.69
CA ALA A 7 -9.96 -8.97 14.11
C ALA A 7 -10.19 -9.57 12.72
N ALA A 8 -11.39 -10.09 12.48
CA ALA A 8 -11.84 -10.55 11.17
C ALA A 8 -12.81 -9.51 10.60
N ILE A 9 -12.39 -8.82 9.55
CA ILE A 9 -13.15 -7.74 8.93
C ILE A 9 -13.48 -8.14 7.50
N GLU A 10 -14.77 -8.33 7.21
CA GLU A 10 -15.22 -8.66 5.86
C GLU A 10 -14.99 -7.49 4.89
N SER A 11 -15.38 -6.28 5.31
CA SER A 11 -15.17 -5.06 4.53
C SER A 11 -14.85 -3.90 5.45
N PHE A 12 -13.81 -3.15 5.08
CA PHE A 12 -13.47 -1.86 5.65
C PHE A 12 -13.58 -0.82 4.53
N THR A 13 -14.45 0.18 4.69
CA THR A 13 -14.62 1.24 3.69
C THR A 13 -14.30 2.60 4.28
N ASN A 14 -13.40 3.33 3.63
CA ASN A 14 -13.11 4.73 3.90
C ASN A 14 -13.60 5.60 2.74
N THR A 15 -14.56 6.50 2.99
CA THR A 15 -15.03 7.50 2.02
C THR A 15 -14.59 8.92 2.33
N ASP A 16 -13.99 9.15 3.50
CA ASP A 16 -13.54 10.46 3.96
C ASP A 16 -12.09 10.36 4.43
N THR A 17 -11.71 11.07 5.49
CA THR A 17 -10.32 11.20 5.92
C THR A 17 -10.08 10.41 7.20
N ILE A 18 -9.20 9.42 7.10
CA ILE A 18 -8.56 8.77 8.24
C ILE A 18 -7.18 9.40 8.38
N GLU A 19 -6.99 10.19 9.43
CA GLU A 19 -5.72 10.86 9.69
C GLU A 19 -5.15 10.46 11.05
N SER A 20 -3.83 10.27 11.10
CA SER A 20 -3.09 10.22 12.36
C SER A 20 -1.92 11.20 12.32
N LYS A 21 -1.83 12.05 13.35
CA LYS A 21 -0.75 13.04 13.49
C LYS A 21 0.55 12.46 14.02
N SER A 22 0.50 11.32 14.69
CA SER A 22 1.64 10.75 15.42
C SER A 22 1.93 9.29 15.08
N CYS A 23 1.02 8.60 14.39
CA CYS A 23 1.10 7.17 14.09
C CYS A 23 0.74 6.91 12.63
N SER A 24 0.63 5.63 12.25
CA SER A 24 0.10 5.25 10.93
C SER A 24 -1.40 5.59 10.81
N GLY A 25 -1.83 5.95 9.60
CA GLY A 25 -3.24 6.26 9.31
C GLY A 25 -4.13 5.04 9.60
N ILE A 26 -3.76 3.89 9.04
CA ILE A 26 -4.25 2.57 9.45
C ILE A 26 -3.07 1.71 9.89
N PHE A 27 -3.23 1.01 11.00
CA PHE A 27 -2.27 0.06 11.53
C PHE A 27 -2.98 -1.25 11.85
N THR A 28 -2.53 -2.38 11.31
CA THR A 28 -3.01 -3.70 11.71
C THR A 28 -1.99 -4.36 12.63
N ALA A 29 -2.46 -4.92 13.74
CA ALA A 29 -1.65 -5.66 14.70
C ALA A 29 -1.89 -7.18 14.59
N GLY A 30 -2.06 -7.72 13.38
CA GLY A 30 -2.47 -9.11 13.17
C GLY A 30 -3.94 -9.30 12.81
N ALA A 31 -4.57 -8.31 12.19
CA ALA A 31 -5.94 -8.41 11.70
C ALA A 31 -6.02 -9.11 10.34
N ASN A 32 -7.15 -9.77 10.06
CA ASN A 32 -7.48 -10.31 8.75
C ASN A 32 -8.63 -9.47 8.15
N ILE A 33 -8.31 -8.70 7.12
CA ILE A 33 -9.27 -7.88 6.39
C ILE A 33 -9.45 -8.49 5.02
N LYS A 34 -10.68 -8.86 4.67
CA LYS A 34 -10.94 -9.41 3.35
C LYS A 34 -10.92 -8.31 2.29
N THR A 35 -11.67 -7.23 2.48
CA THR A 35 -11.64 -6.10 1.54
C THR A 35 -11.43 -4.77 2.25
N LEU A 36 -10.40 -4.02 1.84
CA LEU A 36 -10.19 -2.62 2.20
C LEU A 36 -10.50 -1.75 0.98
N ILE A 37 -11.52 -0.90 1.09
CA ILE A 37 -11.92 0.05 0.05
C ILE A 37 -11.56 1.46 0.52
N ASN A 38 -10.64 2.11 -0.18
CA ASN A 38 -10.29 3.50 0.07
C ASN A 38 -10.72 4.40 -1.09
N LYS A 39 -11.71 5.26 -0.83
CA LYS A 39 -12.17 6.32 -1.73
C LYS A 39 -11.77 7.71 -1.27
N GLY A 40 -11.51 7.88 0.03
CA GLY A 40 -11.09 9.14 0.63
C GLY A 40 -9.57 9.22 0.85
N ASN A 41 -9.18 9.83 1.96
CA ASN A 41 -7.78 10.04 2.34
C ASN A 41 -7.41 9.16 3.52
N ILE A 42 -6.28 8.46 3.41
CA ILE A 42 -5.63 7.82 4.57
C ILE A 42 -4.27 8.48 4.73
N ILE A 43 -4.09 9.21 5.84
CA ILE A 43 -2.95 10.08 6.08
C ILE A 43 -2.24 9.70 7.36
N SER A 44 -0.93 9.53 7.27
CA SER A 44 -0.01 9.46 8.40
C SER A 44 0.93 10.66 8.36
N GLU A 45 0.82 11.53 9.37
CA GLU A 45 1.76 12.62 9.60
C GLU A 45 2.82 12.29 10.66
N GLY A 46 2.76 11.07 11.23
CA GLY A 46 3.80 10.60 12.13
C GLY A 46 5.17 10.56 11.42
N ASP A 47 6.18 11.15 12.05
CA ASP A 47 7.53 11.36 11.53
C ASP A 47 8.50 10.19 11.81
N ASN A 48 8.08 9.23 12.64
CA ASN A 48 8.84 8.01 12.86
C ASN A 48 9.01 7.21 11.56
N ASN A 49 10.23 6.71 11.31
CA ASN A 49 10.57 5.91 10.14
C ASN A 49 9.79 4.58 10.03
N LEU A 50 9.00 4.22 11.04
CA LEU A 50 8.15 3.04 11.05
C LEU A 50 6.70 3.32 10.61
N HIS A 51 6.29 4.57 10.36
CA HIS A 51 4.89 4.90 10.07
C HIS A 51 4.56 4.92 8.58
N ALA A 52 3.32 4.54 8.26
CA ALA A 52 2.80 4.57 6.91
C ALA A 52 1.36 5.11 6.87
N GLY A 53 0.88 5.52 5.70
CA GLY A 53 -0.56 5.75 5.50
C GLY A 53 -1.34 4.50 5.90
N VAL A 54 -0.96 3.34 5.36
CA VAL A 54 -1.44 2.03 5.83
C VAL A 54 -0.25 1.13 6.16
N LYS A 55 -0.24 0.56 7.37
CA LYS A 55 0.79 -0.35 7.84
C LYS A 55 0.21 -1.70 8.26
N LEU A 56 0.70 -2.76 7.62
CA LEU A 56 0.52 -4.15 8.03
C LEU A 56 1.67 -4.55 8.97
N ASN A 57 1.39 -4.55 10.28
CA ASN A 57 2.33 -4.96 11.32
C ASN A 57 1.81 -6.24 11.99
N GLU A 58 1.83 -7.32 11.22
CA GLU A 58 1.08 -8.57 11.31
C GLU A 58 -0.30 -8.50 10.64
N GLY A 59 -0.72 -9.65 10.09
CA GLY A 59 -2.05 -9.85 9.52
C GLY A 59 -2.06 -9.95 7.99
N THR A 60 -3.28 -9.94 7.45
CA THR A 60 -3.53 -10.05 6.01
C THR A 60 -4.57 -9.02 5.59
N ILE A 61 -4.34 -8.37 4.44
CA ILE A 61 -5.42 -7.76 3.66
C ILE A 61 -5.52 -8.51 2.34
N GLU A 62 -6.64 -9.17 2.07
CA GLU A 62 -6.80 -9.98 0.86
C GLU A 62 -6.99 -9.13 -0.39
N SER A 63 -7.81 -8.09 -0.33
CA SER A 63 -8.07 -7.18 -1.44
C SER A 63 -8.06 -5.72 -0.99
N ILE A 64 -7.30 -4.88 -1.68
CA ILE A 64 -7.34 -3.43 -1.54
C ILE A 64 -7.80 -2.82 -2.86
N ILE A 65 -8.85 -2.00 -2.77
CA ILE A 65 -9.34 -1.18 -3.87
C ILE A 65 -9.14 0.27 -3.47
N ASN A 66 -8.21 0.95 -4.15
CA ASN A 66 -7.92 2.35 -3.92
C ASN A 66 -8.30 3.18 -5.14
N THR A 67 -9.23 4.11 -4.93
CA THR A 67 -9.53 5.23 -5.83
C THR A 67 -9.16 6.57 -5.19
N GLY A 68 -8.80 6.56 -3.91
CA GLY A 68 -8.44 7.75 -3.14
C GLY A 68 -6.94 7.94 -2.96
N THR A 69 -6.58 8.63 -1.89
CA THR A 69 -5.19 8.92 -1.53
C THR A 69 -4.77 8.14 -0.29
N ILE A 70 -3.59 7.51 -0.36
CA ILE A 70 -2.88 6.97 0.79
C ILE A 70 -1.54 7.70 0.87
N ARG A 71 -1.35 8.47 1.95
CA ARG A 71 -0.14 9.26 2.17
C ARG A 71 0.46 8.93 3.54
N GLY A 72 1.76 8.69 3.58
CA GLY A 72 2.49 8.72 4.84
C GLY A 72 3.75 9.56 4.76
N ASN A 73 4.14 10.12 5.90
CA ASN A 73 5.35 10.93 6.01
C ASN A 73 6.65 10.12 5.78
N ASN A 74 6.61 8.79 5.89
CA ASN A 74 7.72 7.93 5.49
C ASN A 74 7.33 6.94 4.37
N PHE A 75 6.30 6.13 4.62
CA PHE A 75 5.79 5.19 3.62
C PHE A 75 4.31 5.45 3.28
N GLY A 76 3.90 5.28 2.02
CA GLY A 76 2.48 5.30 1.69
C GLY A 76 1.80 4.04 2.23
N PHE A 77 2.30 2.89 1.81
CA PHE A 77 1.87 1.57 2.24
C PHE A 77 3.06 0.73 2.69
N ALA A 78 2.95 0.05 3.83
CA ALA A 78 4.03 -0.76 4.39
C ALA A 78 3.56 -2.15 4.81
N VAL A 79 4.23 -3.19 4.31
CA VAL A 79 4.09 -4.58 4.80
C VAL A 79 5.33 -4.91 5.64
N SER A 80 5.24 -4.78 6.96
CA SER A 80 6.36 -5.09 7.86
C SER A 80 6.42 -6.57 8.18
N ILE A 81 5.28 -7.14 8.58
CA ILE A 81 5.10 -8.56 8.89
C ILE A 81 3.68 -8.88 8.41
N GLY A 82 3.47 -9.75 7.44
CA GLY A 82 2.14 -10.06 6.92
C GLY A 82 2.10 -10.28 5.42
N LYS A 83 0.87 -10.46 4.93
CA LYS A 83 0.59 -10.70 3.52
C LYS A 83 -0.35 -9.65 2.99
N PHE A 84 -0.02 -9.21 1.80
CA PHE A 84 -0.94 -8.49 0.95
C PHE A 84 -1.36 -9.37 -0.25
N GLY A 85 -2.66 -9.41 -0.55
CA GLY A 85 -3.24 -10.26 -1.60
C GLY A 85 -3.27 -9.58 -2.96
N LYS A 86 -4.27 -8.71 -3.22
CA LYS A 86 -4.37 -7.91 -4.46
C LYS A 86 -4.53 -6.42 -4.17
N PHE A 87 -3.75 -5.57 -4.85
CA PHE A 87 -3.96 -4.11 -4.91
C PHE A 87 -4.50 -3.76 -6.27
N SER A 88 -5.61 -3.05 -6.27
CA SER A 88 -6.06 -2.31 -7.43
C SER A 88 -6.02 -0.82 -7.12
N MET A 89 -5.24 -0.08 -7.89
CA MET A 89 -5.21 1.37 -7.92
C MET A 89 -5.82 1.85 -9.24
N GLN A 90 -6.86 2.68 -9.16
CA GLN A 90 -7.60 3.15 -10.33
C GLN A 90 -8.10 4.59 -10.13
N ASP A 91 -8.63 5.20 -11.19
CA ASP A 91 -9.36 6.47 -11.16
C ASP A 91 -8.61 7.65 -10.52
N GLY A 92 -7.30 7.77 -10.79
CA GLY A 92 -6.47 8.84 -10.23
C GLY A 92 -5.96 8.55 -8.82
N ALA A 93 -6.01 7.29 -8.39
CA ALA A 93 -5.50 6.84 -7.10
C ALA A 93 -4.04 7.21 -6.85
N ILE A 94 -3.76 7.64 -5.61
CA ILE A 94 -2.44 8.11 -5.21
C ILE A 94 -1.94 7.31 -4.01
N VAL A 95 -0.71 6.79 -4.09
CA VAL A 95 0.03 6.26 -2.95
C VAL A 95 1.38 6.98 -2.85
N ILE A 96 1.59 7.70 -1.75
CA ILE A 96 2.79 8.52 -1.54
C ILE A 96 3.40 8.21 -0.18
N GLY A 97 4.70 7.94 -0.16
CA GLY A 97 5.52 8.03 1.04
C GLY A 97 6.77 8.83 0.74
N LYS A 98 7.26 9.62 1.69
CA LYS A 98 8.49 10.40 1.50
C LYS A 98 9.66 9.51 1.07
N TYR A 99 9.91 8.41 1.78
CA TYR A 99 10.97 7.48 1.42
C TYR A 99 10.51 6.47 0.37
N SER A 100 9.36 5.82 0.58
CA SER A 100 8.79 4.93 -0.43
C SER A 100 7.27 4.98 -0.52
N GLY A 101 6.73 4.97 -1.74
CA GLY A 101 5.28 4.82 -1.95
C GLY A 101 4.77 3.51 -1.34
N ILE A 102 5.37 2.38 -1.73
CA ILE A 102 5.12 1.07 -1.16
C ILE A 102 6.44 0.46 -0.70
N ILE A 103 6.47 -0.09 0.52
CA ILE A 103 7.57 -0.92 1.02
C ILE A 103 7.05 -2.30 1.45
N VAL A 104 7.78 -3.35 1.07
CA VAL A 104 7.56 -4.72 1.53
C VAL A 104 8.81 -5.23 2.25
N GLY A 105 8.64 -5.67 3.49
CA GLY A 105 9.71 -6.14 4.37
C GLY A 105 10.30 -7.49 3.95
N ASN A 106 11.37 -7.89 4.62
CA ASN A 106 12.06 -9.15 4.32
C ASN A 106 11.12 -10.35 4.44
N ASN A 107 11.14 -11.23 3.43
CA ASN A 107 10.31 -12.45 3.36
C ASN A 107 8.80 -12.20 3.47
N GLN A 108 8.31 -11.00 3.13
CA GLN A 108 6.88 -10.66 3.11
C GLN A 108 6.29 -10.76 1.70
N THR A 109 4.98 -10.55 1.56
CA THR A 109 4.27 -10.72 0.28
C THR A 109 3.59 -9.43 -0.16
N LEU A 110 3.90 -8.97 -1.38
CA LEU A 110 3.13 -7.93 -2.10
C LEU A 110 1.92 -8.52 -2.82
N GLY A 111 1.94 -9.81 -3.18
CA GLY A 111 0.85 -10.43 -3.94
C GLY A 111 0.72 -9.85 -5.35
N GLU A 112 -0.49 -9.54 -5.78
CA GLU A 112 -0.80 -8.87 -7.06
C GLU A 112 -0.91 -7.36 -6.88
N LEU A 113 -0.28 -6.59 -7.76
CA LEU A 113 -0.42 -5.14 -7.85
C LEU A 113 -0.85 -4.75 -9.26
N GLU A 114 -2.03 -4.14 -9.37
CA GLU A 114 -2.59 -3.59 -10.59
C GLU A 114 -2.75 -2.08 -10.44
N ILE A 115 -2.19 -1.34 -11.40
CA ILE A 115 -2.22 0.12 -11.45
C ILE A 115 -2.77 0.53 -12.81
N SER A 116 -3.91 1.21 -12.83
CA SER A 116 -4.57 1.66 -14.06
C SER A 116 -5.19 3.04 -13.88
N GLY A 117 -5.64 3.64 -14.99
CA GLY A 117 -6.27 4.94 -15.03
C GLY A 117 -5.28 6.11 -15.04
N ALA A 118 -5.70 7.19 -15.71
CA ALA A 118 -4.91 8.40 -15.82
C ALA A 118 -4.65 9.03 -14.43
N ASN A 119 -3.45 9.58 -14.25
CA ASN A 119 -3.00 10.21 -13.01
C ASN A 119 -2.88 9.27 -11.79
N THR A 120 -3.15 7.98 -11.95
CA THR A 120 -2.87 6.99 -10.91
C THR A 120 -1.36 6.83 -10.74
N ARG A 121 -0.87 6.95 -9.50
CA ARG A 121 0.57 6.92 -9.25
C ARG A 121 0.98 6.41 -7.88
N ILE A 122 2.16 5.80 -7.87
CA ILE A 122 2.91 5.45 -6.67
C ILE A 122 4.23 6.20 -6.68
N SER A 123 4.53 6.96 -5.63
CA SER A 123 5.77 7.74 -5.55
C SER A 123 6.37 7.78 -4.15
N GLY A 124 7.70 7.84 -4.12
CA GLY A 124 8.50 8.35 -3.02
C GLY A 124 9.77 9.00 -3.55
N ASP A 125 10.46 9.76 -2.71
CA ASP A 125 11.66 10.51 -3.07
C ASP A 125 12.74 9.54 -3.57
N ASP A 126 12.96 8.46 -2.80
CA ASP A 126 13.93 7.44 -3.13
C ASP A 126 13.30 6.38 -4.05
N TYR A 127 12.18 5.79 -3.62
CA TYR A 127 11.55 4.67 -4.32
C TYR A 127 10.03 4.84 -4.46
N GLY A 128 9.46 4.49 -5.61
CA GLY A 128 8.00 4.31 -5.72
C GLY A 128 7.59 3.01 -5.04
N ILE A 129 8.21 1.89 -5.41
CA ILE A 129 8.01 0.58 -4.80
C ILE A 129 9.38 0.02 -4.41
N TRP A 130 9.52 -0.40 -3.15
CA TRP A 130 10.71 -1.04 -2.62
C TRP A 130 10.38 -2.42 -2.03
N LEU A 131 10.99 -3.46 -2.60
CA LEU A 131 10.84 -4.85 -2.16
C LEU A 131 12.15 -5.31 -1.50
N ASN A 132 12.09 -5.66 -0.22
CA ASN A 132 13.25 -6.17 0.49
C ASN A 132 13.55 -7.64 0.12
N ARG A 133 14.66 -8.16 0.64
CA ARG A 133 15.14 -9.51 0.35
C ARG A 133 14.07 -10.58 0.62
N GLY A 134 13.90 -11.49 -0.33
CA GLY A 134 12.99 -12.62 -0.20
C GLY A 134 11.51 -12.25 -0.30
N THR A 135 11.18 -11.01 -0.70
CA THR A 135 9.79 -10.62 -0.98
C THR A 135 9.19 -11.50 -2.05
N LYS A 136 7.92 -11.88 -1.87
CA LYS A 136 7.11 -12.58 -2.86
C LYS A 136 6.14 -11.62 -3.54
N THR A 137 6.16 -11.62 -4.86
CA THR A 137 5.21 -10.88 -5.69
C THR A 137 4.68 -11.84 -6.74
N GLU A 138 3.37 -11.88 -6.91
CA GLU A 138 2.72 -12.79 -7.88
C GLU A 138 2.66 -12.13 -9.25
N LYS A 139 2.22 -10.87 -9.31
CA LYS A 139 2.09 -10.11 -10.56
C LYS A 139 2.12 -8.61 -10.29
N VAL A 140 2.81 -7.85 -11.13
CA VAL A 140 2.70 -6.38 -11.19
C VAL A 140 2.25 -5.99 -12.58
N THR A 141 1.21 -5.18 -12.67
CA THR A 141 0.63 -4.73 -13.94
C THR A 141 0.39 -3.24 -13.89
N VAL A 142 0.88 -2.52 -14.90
CA VAL A 142 0.70 -1.08 -15.06
C VAL A 142 0.02 -0.84 -16.41
N LYS A 143 -1.11 -0.15 -16.41
CA LYS A 143 -1.97 0.11 -17.57
C LYS A 143 -2.26 1.61 -17.72
N ASP A 144 -2.78 2.01 -18.88
CA ASP A 144 -3.54 3.26 -19.09
C ASP A 144 -2.87 4.55 -18.55
N GLY A 145 -1.61 4.79 -18.92
CA GLY A 145 -0.91 6.03 -18.57
C GLY A 145 -0.56 6.20 -17.09
N ALA A 146 -0.79 5.16 -16.26
CA ALA A 146 -0.36 5.13 -14.87
C ALA A 146 1.17 5.21 -14.75
N ARG A 147 1.66 5.82 -13.67
CA ARG A 147 3.10 6.07 -13.45
C ARG A 147 3.56 5.51 -12.11
N SER A 148 4.63 4.71 -12.12
CA SER A 148 5.33 4.29 -10.90
C SER A 148 6.84 4.32 -11.11
N LYS A 149 7.59 4.81 -10.12
CA LYS A 149 9.06 4.74 -10.10
C LYS A 149 9.47 3.46 -9.37
N VAL A 150 9.53 2.33 -10.06
CA VAL A 150 9.89 1.04 -9.46
C VAL A 150 11.41 0.97 -9.28
N ALA A 151 11.90 0.78 -8.04
CA ALA A 151 13.28 0.34 -7.83
C ALA A 151 13.30 -1.18 -7.88
N LEU A 152 13.73 -1.70 -9.03
CA LEU A 152 13.65 -3.11 -9.36
C LEU A 152 14.96 -3.81 -8.97
N LEU A 153 14.91 -4.74 -8.01
CA LEU A 153 15.82 -5.88 -7.98
C LEU A 153 15.02 -7.11 -8.41
N VAL A 154 15.05 -7.36 -9.72
CA VAL A 154 14.61 -8.57 -10.46
C VAL A 154 13.13 -8.98 -10.29
N PHE A 155 12.28 -8.62 -11.27
CA PHE A 155 11.58 -9.55 -12.19
C PHE A 155 10.60 -8.74 -13.08
N LEU A 156 10.76 -8.95 -14.39
CA LEU A 156 9.87 -8.71 -15.53
C LEU A 156 8.64 -7.79 -15.32
N ILE A 157 8.75 -6.52 -15.73
CA ILE A 157 7.56 -5.71 -16.04
C ILE A 157 7.18 -6.03 -17.49
N ILE A 158 6.11 -6.78 -17.69
CA ILE A 158 5.42 -6.83 -18.98
C ILE A 158 4.62 -5.54 -19.09
N VAL A 159 5.14 -4.56 -19.82
CA VAL A 159 4.36 -3.41 -20.28
C VAL A 159 3.67 -3.83 -21.56
N GLU A 160 2.41 -4.24 -21.48
CA GLU A 160 1.57 -4.30 -22.68
C GLU A 160 1.20 -2.85 -23.04
N ARG A 161 1.54 -2.46 -24.28
CA ARG A 161 1.21 -1.17 -24.87
C ARG A 161 -0.19 -1.17 -25.46
#